data_AF-A0A182EWQ9-F1
#
_entry.id   AF-A0A182EWQ9-F1
#
_cell.length_a   1.000
_cell.length_b   1.000
_cell.length_c   1.000
_cell.angle_alpha   90.00
_cell.angle_beta   90.00
_cell.angle_gamma   90.00
#
_symmetry.space_group_name_H-M   'P 1'
#
loop_
_entity.id
_entity.type
_entity.pdbx_description
1 polymer ?
#
loop_
_entity_poly.entity_id
_entity_poly.type
_entity_poly.pdbx_seq_one_letter_code
_entity_poly.pdbx_strand_id
1 'polypeptide(L)'
;MWMQEARERVEKETIPTANLQDIIDYLAFSLYEQGNLKRALLLTDELYRMNPDHPRAEGNVREYEDLLKKEGVQHIDMRRNIPPINNARDEDDWGEDETLIYEALCRQEVPVDTKVQSRLYCYYKMDRPYLRLAPFKVEIVRQNSLIVLFYDIISDEEARIIQMLAVPKLKRCMLLNLITGKSGPASFLIAK
;
A
#
# COMPACT_ATOMS: atom_id res chain seq x y z
N MET A 1 11.16 6.60 -4.31
CA MET A 1 9.95 6.64 -3.45
C MET A 1 8.88 7.51 -4.09
N TRP A 2 7.59 7.16 -3.96
CA TRP A 2 6.50 7.91 -4.60
C TRP A 2 6.37 9.36 -4.12
N MET A 3 6.59 9.64 -2.83
CA MET A 3 6.51 11.03 -2.32
C MET A 3 7.65 11.92 -2.84
N GLN A 4 8.80 11.34 -3.19
CA GLN A 4 9.88 12.07 -3.85
C GLN A 4 9.48 12.44 -5.29
N GLU A 5 8.93 11.49 -6.05
CA GLU A 5 8.39 11.76 -7.39
C GLU A 5 7.25 12.79 -7.34
N ALA A 6 6.36 12.70 -6.36
CA ALA A 6 5.27 13.64 -6.16
C ALA A 6 5.79 15.08 -5.94
N ARG A 7 6.81 15.24 -5.09
CA ARG A 7 7.47 16.53 -4.88
C ARG A 7 8.05 17.09 -6.19
N GLU A 8 8.81 16.28 -6.92
CA GLU A 8 9.45 16.70 -8.18
C GLU A 8 8.43 17.10 -9.27
N ARG A 9 7.24 16.50 -9.27
CA ARG A 9 6.15 16.86 -10.19
C ARG A 9 5.45 18.15 -9.77
N VAL A 10 5.08 18.28 -8.49
CA VAL A 10 4.41 19.47 -7.97
C VAL A 10 5.26 20.73 -8.17
N GLU A 11 6.58 20.62 -8.03
CA GLU A 11 7.50 21.73 -8.31
C GLU A 11 7.50 22.18 -9.79
N LYS A 12 7.10 21.30 -10.72
CA LYS A 12 7.01 21.58 -12.17
C LYS A 12 5.61 21.96 -12.63
N GLU A 13 4.59 21.80 -11.78
CA GLU A 13 3.21 22.12 -12.10
C GLU A 13 2.94 23.63 -12.00
N THR A 14 2.19 24.19 -12.95
CA THR A 14 1.75 25.59 -12.89
C THR A 14 0.67 25.81 -11.83
N ILE A 15 -0.15 24.79 -11.58
CA ILE A 15 -1.19 24.77 -10.56
C ILE A 15 -0.95 23.51 -9.73
N PRO A 16 -0.54 23.63 -8.47
CA PRO A 16 -0.27 22.48 -7.62
C PRO A 16 -1.52 21.63 -7.45
N THR A 17 -1.43 20.36 -7.86
CA THR A 17 -2.51 19.37 -7.67
C THR A 17 -2.51 18.75 -6.28
N ALA A 18 -1.40 18.85 -5.55
CA ALA A 18 -1.23 18.34 -4.20
C ALA A 18 -0.56 19.37 -3.29
N ASN A 19 -0.82 19.25 -1.99
CA ASN A 19 -0.21 20.11 -0.99
C ASN A 19 1.23 19.68 -0.70
N LEU A 20 2.19 20.58 -0.93
CA LEU A 20 3.60 20.33 -0.70
C LEU A 20 3.92 20.00 0.77
N GLN A 21 3.19 20.60 1.73
CA GLN A 21 3.40 20.32 3.16
C GLN A 21 3.10 18.85 3.48
N ASP A 22 2.00 18.33 2.96
CA ASP A 22 1.61 16.93 3.17
C ASP A 22 2.62 15.99 2.51
N ILE A 23 3.07 16.30 1.30
CA ILE A 23 4.09 15.51 0.59
C ILE A 23 5.38 15.41 1.41
N ILE A 24 5.86 16.54 1.94
CA ILE A 24 7.11 16.57 2.72
C ILE A 24 6.94 15.85 4.06
N ASP A 25 5.79 16.00 4.73
CA ASP A 25 5.49 15.30 5.97
C ASP A 25 5.49 13.77 5.77
N TYR A 26 4.77 13.27 4.75
CA TYR A 26 4.78 11.84 4.43
C TYR A 26 6.15 11.34 3.98
N LEU A 27 6.90 12.15 3.22
CA LEU A 27 8.25 11.77 2.77
C LEU A 27 9.22 11.68 3.94
N ALA A 28 9.19 12.65 4.86
CA ALA A 28 10.03 12.68 6.06
C ALA A 28 9.75 11.46 6.95
N PHE A 29 8.47 11.18 7.21
CA PHE A 29 8.06 10.01 7.97
C PHE A 29 8.52 8.69 7.31
N SER A 30 8.34 8.55 5.99
CA SER A 30 8.75 7.34 5.27
C SER A 30 10.27 7.11 5.35
N LEU A 31 11.07 8.18 5.22
CA LEU A 31 12.52 8.09 5.34
C LEU A 31 12.97 7.78 6.77
N TYR A 32 12.24 8.28 7.77
CA TYR A 32 12.48 7.95 9.18
C TYR A 32 12.28 6.46 9.44
N GLU A 33 11.14 5.89 9.01
CA GLU A 33 10.85 4.45 9.16
C GLU A 33 11.89 3.57 8.43
N GLN A 34 12.47 4.06 7.34
CA GLN A 34 13.55 3.38 6.60
C GLN A 34 14.95 3.57 7.24
N GLY A 35 15.05 4.21 8.41
CA GLY A 35 16.32 4.47 9.10
C GLY A 35 17.17 5.59 8.49
N ASN A 36 16.63 6.38 7.54
CA ASN A 36 17.33 7.52 6.94
C ASN A 36 17.17 8.81 7.79
N LEU A 37 17.50 8.74 9.08
CA LEU A 37 17.21 9.79 10.08
C LEU A 37 17.70 11.18 9.68
N LYS A 38 18.95 11.29 9.19
CA LYS A 38 19.51 12.60 8.78
C LYS A 38 18.73 13.25 7.63
N ARG A 39 18.19 12.47 6.69
CA ARG A 39 17.35 13.01 5.62
C ARG A 39 15.97 13.39 6.13
N ALA A 40 15.38 12.55 6.97
CA ALA A 40 14.09 12.84 7.60
C ALA A 40 14.17 14.17 8.37
N LEU A 41 15.22 14.38 9.16
CA LEU A 41 15.47 15.63 9.88
C LEU A 41 15.52 16.86 8.95
N LEU A 42 16.19 16.76 7.81
CA LEU A 42 16.28 17.89 6.87
C LEU A 42 14.94 18.24 6.23
N LEU A 43 14.14 17.23 5.90
CA LEU A 43 12.79 17.44 5.36
C LEU A 43 11.84 17.99 6.42
N THR A 44 11.96 17.55 7.67
CA THR A 44 11.18 18.10 8.77
C THR A 44 11.61 19.52 9.13
N ASP A 45 12.90 19.85 9.06
CA ASP A 45 13.39 21.24 9.17
C ASP A 45 12.80 22.12 8.06
N GLU A 46 12.70 21.60 6.83
CA GLU A 46 12.05 22.28 5.70
C GLU A 46 10.55 22.49 5.96
N LEU A 47 9.85 21.46 6.44
CA LEU A 47 8.44 21.53 6.83
C LEU A 47 8.20 22.58 7.91
N TYR A 48 9.04 22.59 8.95
CA TYR A 48 8.94 23.53 10.06
C TYR A 48 9.19 24.98 9.63
N ARG A 49 10.11 25.21 8.67
CA ARG A 49 10.33 26.55 8.09
C ARG A 49 9.13 27.04 7.28
N MET A 50 8.44 26.15 6.57
CA MET A 50 7.25 26.51 5.82
C MET A 50 6.03 26.74 6.72
N ASN A 51 5.90 25.93 7.77
CA ASN A 51 4.79 26.00 8.71
C ASN A 51 5.26 25.75 10.15
N PRO A 52 5.62 26.81 10.89
CA PRO A 52 6.05 26.70 12.28
C PRO A 52 4.98 26.13 13.23
N ASP A 53 3.69 26.32 12.89
CA ASP A 53 2.55 25.83 13.68
C ASP A 53 2.11 24.41 13.27
N HIS A 54 2.94 23.68 12.50
CA HIS A 54 2.61 22.31 12.07
C HIS A 54 2.58 21.36 13.28
N PRO A 55 1.48 20.61 13.50
CA PRO A 55 1.22 19.88 14.76
C PRO A 55 2.25 18.78 15.08
N ARG A 56 3.00 18.30 14.07
CA ARG A 56 3.98 17.21 14.23
C ARG A 56 5.42 17.62 13.96
N ALA A 57 5.68 18.75 13.30
CA ALA A 57 7.02 19.04 12.78
C ALA A 57 8.01 19.30 13.92
N GLU A 58 7.64 20.13 14.90
CA GLU A 58 8.48 20.43 16.06
C GLU A 58 8.81 19.15 16.88
N GLY A 59 7.79 18.32 17.12
CA GLY A 59 7.94 17.05 17.83
C GLY A 59 8.89 16.10 17.11
N ASN A 60 8.72 15.94 15.79
CA ASN A 60 9.54 15.06 14.97
C ASN A 60 11.00 15.54 14.91
N VAL A 61 11.27 16.85 14.80
CA VAL A 61 12.64 17.39 14.83
C VAL A 61 13.34 16.98 16.12
N ARG A 62 12.69 17.20 17.26
CA ARG A 62 13.23 16.85 18.58
C ARG A 62 13.49 15.35 18.69
N GLU A 63 12.55 14.54 18.25
CA GLU A 63 12.67 13.07 18.28
C GLU A 63 13.85 12.59 17.42
N TYR A 64 14.00 13.10 16.20
CA TYR A 64 15.09 12.71 15.31
C TYR A 64 16.46 13.17 15.83
N GLU A 65 16.57 14.37 16.41
CA GLU A 65 17.80 14.84 17.06
C GLU A 65 18.16 13.97 18.27
N ASP A 66 17.19 13.59 19.10
CA ASP A 66 17.39 12.72 20.26
C ASP A 66 17.85 11.31 19.83
N LEU A 67 17.29 10.75 18.75
CA LEU A 67 17.71 9.47 18.19
C LEU A 67 19.13 9.52 17.62
N LEU A 68 19.46 10.54 16.82
CA LEU A 68 20.81 10.74 16.29
C LEU A 68 21.85 10.91 17.41
N LYS A 69 21.47 11.59 18.50
CA LYS A 69 22.32 11.72 19.69
C LYS A 69 22.56 10.39 20.38
N LYS A 70 21.56 9.50 20.44
CA LYS A 70 21.71 8.12 20.97
C LYS A 70 22.63 7.27 20.10
N GLU A 71 22.62 7.49 18.79
CA GLU A 71 23.57 6.87 17.83
C GLU A 71 24.99 7.44 17.91
N GLY A 72 25.23 8.43 18.77
CA GLY A 72 26.55 9.06 18.96
C GLY A 72 26.89 10.14 17.94
N VAL A 73 25.92 10.58 17.13
CA VAL A 73 26.11 11.67 16.15
C VAL A 73 26.17 13.01 16.90
N GLN A 74 27.24 13.77 16.68
CA GLN A 74 27.34 15.12 17.23
C GLN A 74 26.34 16.07 16.57
N HIS A 75 25.84 17.05 17.32
CA HIS A 75 24.85 18.01 16.83
C HIS A 75 25.27 18.75 15.55
N ILE A 76 26.57 19.06 15.41
CA ILE A 76 27.13 19.70 14.20
C ILE A 76 27.01 18.80 12.96
N ASP A 77 27.05 17.49 13.14
CA ASP A 77 27.04 16.50 12.06
C ASP A 77 25.64 15.98 11.73
N MET A 78 24.61 16.30 12.53
CA MET A 78 23.23 15.85 12.29
C MET A 78 22.69 16.33 10.94
N ARG A 79 23.04 17.55 10.53
CA ARG A 79 22.61 18.20 9.27
C ARG A 79 23.68 18.20 8.18
N ARG A 80 24.79 17.50 8.41
CA ARG A 80 25.94 17.41 7.50
C ARG A 80 26.25 15.95 7.20
N ASN A 81 27.04 15.71 6.15
CA ASN A 81 27.49 14.38 5.75
C ASN A 81 26.30 13.40 5.66
N ILE A 82 25.33 13.76 4.82
CA ILE A 82 24.10 12.98 4.62
C ILE A 82 24.48 11.72 3.85
N PRO A 83 24.30 10.51 4.41
CA PRO A 83 24.61 9.28 3.70
C PRO A 83 23.72 9.11 2.46
N PRO A 84 24.08 8.27 1.48
CA PRO A 84 23.16 7.87 0.40
C PRO A 84 21.88 7.24 0.98
N ILE A 85 20.78 7.22 0.21
CA ILE A 85 19.53 6.62 0.70
C ILE A 85 19.80 5.14 0.89
N ASN A 86 19.64 4.66 2.12
CA ASN A 86 19.65 3.24 2.41
C ASN A 86 18.19 2.77 2.45
N ASN A 87 17.77 2.06 1.41
CA ASN A 87 16.50 1.33 1.40
C ASN A 87 16.85 -0.15 1.46
N ALA A 88 17.45 -0.56 2.58
CA ALA A 88 17.65 -1.97 2.83
C ALA A 88 16.28 -2.63 2.87
N ARG A 89 16.18 -3.76 2.19
CA ARG A 89 15.01 -4.62 2.28
C ARG A 89 15.10 -5.31 3.64
N ASP A 90 14.03 -5.26 4.42
CA ASP A 90 13.94 -6.13 5.59
C ASP A 90 14.01 -7.58 5.09
N GLU A 91 14.86 -8.40 5.71
CA GLU A 91 14.86 -9.84 5.43
C GLU A 91 13.48 -10.38 5.84
N ASP A 92 12.64 -10.65 4.84
CA ASP A 92 11.34 -11.26 5.04
C ASP A 92 11.53 -12.63 5.74
N ASP A 93 10.64 -13.01 6.66
CA ASP A 93 10.62 -14.35 7.29
C ASP A 93 10.44 -15.46 6.24
N TRP A 94 9.93 -15.09 5.06
CA TRP A 94 9.88 -15.87 3.85
C TRP A 94 11.24 -15.79 3.16
N GLY A 95 11.98 -16.89 3.14
CA GLY A 95 13.35 -16.92 2.60
C GLY A 95 13.47 -16.21 1.25
N GLU A 96 14.62 -15.55 1.04
CA GLU A 96 14.88 -14.59 -0.05
C GLU A 96 14.39 -15.05 -1.44
N ASP A 97 14.46 -16.36 -1.74
CA ASP A 97 14.01 -16.97 -3.00
C ASP A 97 12.49 -16.86 -3.24
N GLU A 98 11.65 -17.09 -2.22
CA GLU A 98 10.19 -17.06 -2.37
C GLU A 98 9.69 -15.64 -2.66
N THR A 99 10.27 -14.66 -1.97
CA THR A 99 9.98 -13.25 -2.16
C THR A 99 10.35 -12.80 -3.57
N LEU A 100 11.53 -13.19 -4.07
CA LEU A 100 11.96 -12.86 -5.43
C LEU A 100 11.00 -13.45 -6.48
N ILE A 101 10.54 -14.69 -6.28
CA ILE A 101 9.56 -15.34 -7.17
C ILE A 101 8.22 -14.59 -7.13
N TYR A 102 7.72 -14.28 -5.94
CA TYR A 102 6.46 -13.55 -5.78
C TYR A 102 6.49 -12.19 -6.49
N GLU A 103 7.57 -11.43 -6.32
CA GLU A 103 7.71 -10.15 -6.98
C GLU A 103 7.84 -10.26 -8.49
N ALA A 104 8.58 -11.25 -8.98
CA ALA A 104 8.67 -11.54 -10.41
C ALA A 104 7.29 -11.88 -11.00
N LEU A 105 6.43 -12.58 -10.26
CA LEU A 105 5.04 -12.81 -10.65
C LEU A 105 4.24 -11.50 -10.74
N CYS A 106 4.38 -10.60 -9.77
CA CYS A 106 3.72 -9.29 -9.77
C CYS A 106 4.17 -8.40 -10.95
N ARG A 107 5.43 -8.51 -11.36
CA ARG A 107 5.98 -7.82 -12.56
C ARG A 107 5.73 -8.57 -13.87
N GLN A 108 5.07 -9.72 -13.82
CA GLN A 108 4.82 -10.60 -14.98
C GLN A 108 6.11 -11.08 -15.67
N GLU A 109 7.21 -11.18 -14.92
CA GLU A 109 8.52 -11.62 -15.42
C GLU A 109 8.62 -13.15 -15.54
N VAL A 110 7.74 -13.89 -14.86
CA VAL A 110 7.69 -15.34 -14.95
C VAL A 110 6.82 -15.76 -16.14
N PRO A 111 7.41 -16.29 -17.23
CA PRO A 111 6.64 -16.69 -18.38
C PRO A 111 5.80 -17.91 -18.04
N VAL A 112 4.50 -17.82 -18.34
CA VAL A 112 3.62 -18.99 -18.29
C VAL A 112 3.87 -19.84 -19.54
N ASP A 113 4.04 -21.15 -19.37
CA ASP A 113 4.23 -22.06 -20.51
C ASP A 113 3.06 -21.95 -21.49
N THR A 114 3.37 -21.58 -22.73
CA THR A 114 2.41 -21.48 -23.84
C THR A 114 1.59 -22.75 -24.04
N LYS A 115 2.15 -23.94 -23.77
CA LYS A 115 1.42 -25.23 -23.85
C LYS A 115 0.36 -25.37 -22.78
N VAL A 116 0.60 -24.79 -21.60
CA VAL A 116 -0.38 -24.78 -20.50
C VAL A 116 -1.48 -23.79 -20.83
N GLN A 117 -1.13 -22.60 -21.34
CA GLN A 117 -2.12 -21.60 -21.76
C GLN A 117 -3.00 -22.10 -22.90
N SER A 118 -2.45 -22.82 -23.88
CA SER A 118 -3.23 -23.34 -25.02
C SER A 118 -4.27 -24.40 -24.62
N ARG A 119 -4.17 -24.95 -23.40
CA ARG A 119 -5.14 -25.89 -22.85
C ARG A 119 -6.28 -25.21 -22.10
N LEU A 120 -6.16 -23.91 -21.80
CA LEU A 120 -7.22 -23.14 -21.15
C LEU A 120 -8.31 -22.84 -22.17
N TYR A 121 -9.57 -22.97 -21.76
CA TYR A 121 -10.71 -22.73 -22.64
C TYR A 121 -11.92 -22.23 -21.86
N CYS A 122 -12.78 -21.51 -22.57
CA CYS A 122 -14.09 -21.10 -22.08
C CYS A 122 -15.15 -22.08 -22.56
N TYR A 123 -16.15 -22.35 -21.72
CA TYR A 123 -17.27 -23.20 -22.09
C TYR A 123 -18.56 -22.75 -21.41
N TYR A 124 -19.68 -23.16 -22.00
CA TYR A 124 -21.01 -22.97 -21.43
C TYR A 124 -21.37 -24.16 -20.54
N LYS A 125 -21.59 -23.91 -19.25
CA LYS A 125 -22.01 -24.95 -18.31
C LYS A 125 -23.52 -25.17 -18.44
N MET A 126 -23.89 -26.36 -18.91
CA MET A 126 -25.27 -26.77 -19.22
C MET A 126 -25.66 -28.10 -18.54
N ASP A 127 -25.04 -28.42 -17.40
CA ASP A 127 -25.20 -29.71 -16.69
C ASP A 127 -26.57 -29.91 -16.04
N ARG A 128 -27.38 -28.85 -15.92
CA ARG A 128 -28.75 -28.90 -15.38
C ARG A 128 -29.80 -28.50 -16.42
N PRO A 129 -31.05 -29.02 -16.35
CA PRO A 129 -32.10 -28.69 -17.31
C PRO A 129 -32.33 -27.19 -17.50
N TYR A 130 -32.32 -26.41 -16.41
CA TYR A 130 -32.47 -24.96 -16.45
C TYR A 130 -31.30 -24.25 -17.17
N LEU A 131 -30.07 -24.74 -16.97
CA LEU A 131 -28.87 -24.17 -17.58
C LEU A 131 -28.77 -24.45 -19.09
N ARG A 132 -29.63 -25.30 -19.65
CA ARG A 132 -29.77 -25.42 -21.11
C ARG A 132 -30.43 -24.21 -21.74
N LEU A 133 -31.26 -23.48 -20.99
CA LEU A 133 -31.93 -22.26 -21.44
C LEU A 133 -31.10 -21.01 -21.12
N ALA A 134 -30.44 -21.01 -19.95
CA ALA A 134 -29.58 -19.93 -19.48
C ALA A 134 -28.23 -20.50 -19.00
N PRO A 135 -27.28 -20.77 -19.93
CA PRO A 135 -26.01 -21.36 -19.57
C PRO A 135 -25.10 -20.37 -18.84
N PHE A 136 -24.35 -20.85 -17.85
CA PHE A 136 -23.29 -20.05 -17.25
C PHE A 136 -22.06 -20.02 -18.14
N LYS A 137 -21.48 -18.82 -18.25
CA LYS A 137 -20.20 -18.57 -18.92
C LYS A 137 -19.08 -18.93 -17.96
N VAL A 138 -18.24 -19.88 -18.36
CA VAL A 138 -17.18 -20.41 -17.50
C VAL A 138 -15.85 -20.35 -18.23
N GLU A 139 -14.81 -19.87 -17.56
CA GLU A 139 -13.43 -19.85 -18.04
C GLU A 139 -12.54 -20.65 -17.10
N ILE A 140 -11.74 -21.56 -17.66
CA ILE A 140 -10.71 -22.27 -16.89
C ILE A 140 -9.43 -21.43 -16.94
N VAL A 141 -9.02 -20.88 -15.80
CA VAL A 141 -7.80 -20.06 -15.68
C VAL A 141 -6.58 -20.91 -15.34
N ARG A 142 -6.79 -22.05 -14.68
CA ARG A 142 -5.72 -23.00 -14.34
C ARG A 142 -6.25 -24.43 -14.26
N GLN A 143 -5.53 -25.38 -14.85
CA GLN A 143 -5.89 -26.81 -14.81
C GLN A 143 -5.22 -27.56 -13.66
N ASN A 144 -3.92 -27.35 -13.45
CA ASN A 144 -3.17 -27.97 -12.35
C ASN A 144 -3.35 -27.13 -11.08
N SER A 145 -4.21 -27.61 -10.18
CA SER A 145 -5.00 -26.80 -9.24
C SER A 145 -6.09 -26.04 -9.99
N LEU A 146 -7.27 -26.65 -10.07
CA LEU A 146 -8.38 -26.19 -10.91
C LEU A 146 -8.89 -24.83 -10.41
N ILE A 147 -8.64 -23.78 -11.18
CA ILE A 147 -9.18 -22.43 -10.95
C ILE A 147 -10.09 -22.08 -12.11
N VAL A 148 -11.32 -21.71 -11.76
CA VAL A 148 -12.40 -21.45 -12.71
C VAL A 148 -13.05 -20.12 -12.37
N LEU A 149 -13.24 -19.28 -13.39
CA LEU A 149 -14.00 -18.05 -13.29
C LEU A 149 -15.38 -18.25 -13.90
N PHE A 150 -16.39 -17.73 -13.20
CA PHE A 150 -17.74 -17.69 -13.70
C PHE A 150 -18.11 -16.24 -13.99
N TYR A 151 -18.64 -16.01 -15.19
CA TYR A 151 -19.04 -14.69 -15.64
C TYR A 151 -20.55 -14.54 -15.59
N ASP A 152 -21.00 -13.34 -15.24
CA ASP A 152 -22.40 -12.91 -15.29
C ASP A 152 -23.37 -13.84 -14.53
N ILE A 153 -22.95 -14.46 -13.42
CA ILE A 153 -23.87 -15.24 -12.58
C ILE A 153 -24.90 -14.32 -11.90
N ILE A 154 -24.44 -13.15 -11.46
CA ILE A 154 -25.23 -12.20 -10.68
C ILE A 154 -25.19 -10.86 -11.42
N SER A 155 -26.34 -10.26 -11.65
CA SER A 155 -26.43 -8.91 -12.23
C SER A 155 -25.99 -7.84 -11.22
N ASP A 156 -25.60 -6.67 -11.72
CA ASP A 156 -25.21 -5.55 -10.85
C ASP A 156 -26.31 -5.16 -9.85
N GLU A 157 -27.58 -5.29 -10.23
CA GLU A 157 -28.71 -4.97 -9.36
C GLU A 157 -28.88 -6.02 -8.25
N GLU A 158 -28.79 -7.31 -8.57
CA GLU A 158 -28.79 -8.37 -7.57
C GLU A 158 -27.60 -8.24 -6.62
N ALA A 159 -26.42 -7.90 -7.14
CA ALA A 159 -25.23 -7.64 -6.33
C ALA A 159 -25.45 -6.47 -5.37
N ARG A 160 -26.08 -5.38 -5.81
CA ARG A 160 -26.46 -4.25 -4.92
C ARG A 160 -27.43 -4.66 -3.84
N ILE A 161 -28.45 -5.45 -4.17
CA ILE A 161 -29.43 -5.94 -3.19
C ILE A 161 -28.72 -6.82 -2.14
N ILE A 162 -27.84 -7.72 -2.56
CA ILE A 162 -27.04 -8.55 -1.66
C ILE A 162 -26.18 -7.68 -0.75
N GLN A 163 -25.48 -6.68 -1.29
CA GLN A 163 -24.66 -5.75 -0.50
C GLN A 163 -25.52 -4.97 0.50
N MET A 164 -26.67 -4.44 0.09
CA MET A 164 -27.60 -3.72 0.95
C MET A 164 -28.10 -4.57 2.12
N LEU A 165 -28.38 -5.85 1.88
CA LEU A 165 -28.81 -6.79 2.93
C LEU A 165 -27.64 -7.25 3.83
N ALA A 166 -26.42 -7.30 3.30
CA ALA A 166 -25.23 -7.78 4.01
C ALA A 166 -24.59 -6.69 4.89
N VAL A 167 -24.45 -5.46 4.39
CA VAL A 167 -23.82 -4.32 5.11
C VAL A 167 -24.33 -4.14 6.55
N PRO A 168 -25.65 -4.13 6.86
CA PRO A 168 -26.12 -3.96 8.24
C PRO A 168 -25.79 -5.16 9.15
N LYS A 169 -25.50 -6.33 8.58
CA LYS A 169 -25.14 -7.54 9.32
C LYS A 169 -23.63 -7.68 9.51
N LEU A 170 -22.83 -6.96 8.75
CA LEU A 170 -21.37 -6.96 8.86
C LEU A 170 -20.94 -6.09 10.05
N LYS A 171 -20.24 -6.69 11.01
CA LYS A 171 -19.61 -5.97 12.12
C LYS A 171 -18.25 -5.45 11.66
N ARG A 172 -18.07 -4.12 11.65
CA ARG A 172 -16.75 -3.51 11.39
C ARG A 172 -15.80 -3.75 12.56
N CYS A 173 -14.51 -3.89 12.24
CA CYS A 173 -13.45 -3.84 13.24
C CYS A 173 -13.46 -2.47 13.93
N MET A 174 -13.44 -2.46 15.26
CA MET A 174 -13.35 -1.25 16.06
C MET A 174 -11.94 -1.10 16.60
N LEU A 175 -11.35 0.08 16.41
CA LEU A 175 -10.11 0.48 17.04
C LEU A 175 -10.38 1.14 18.38
N LEU A 176 -9.55 0.85 19.37
CA LEU A 176 -9.50 1.60 20.62
C LEU A 176 -8.53 2.78 20.44
N ASN A 177 -9.03 4.00 20.59
CA ASN A 177 -8.16 5.17 20.64
C ASN A 177 -7.56 5.27 22.06
N LEU A 178 -6.25 5.05 22.18
CA LEU A 178 -5.54 5.05 23.47
C LEU A 178 -5.53 6.40 24.19
N ILE A 179 -5.70 7.50 23.45
CA ILE A 179 -5.71 8.86 24.00
C ILE A 179 -7.10 9.21 24.56
N THR A 180 -8.16 8.86 23.83
CA THR A 180 -9.53 9.22 24.22
C THR A 180 -10.28 8.11 24.97
N GLY A 181 -9.74 6.89 25.01
CA GLY A 181 -10.37 5.71 25.61
C GLY A 181 -11.63 5.21 24.89
N LYS A 182 -11.97 5.80 23.74
CA LYS A 182 -13.19 5.48 22.99
C LYS A 182 -12.88 4.48 21.88
N SER A 183 -13.76 3.50 21.71
CA SER A 183 -13.74 2.61 20.55
C SER A 183 -14.51 3.25 19.39
N GLY A 184 -13.92 3.20 18.19
CA GLY A 184 -14.52 3.72 16.97
C GLY A 184 -14.13 2.88 15.75
N PRO A 185 -14.93 2.91 14.68
CA PRO A 185 -14.55 2.25 13.44
C PRO A 185 -13.33 2.94 12.82
N ALA A 186 -12.40 2.16 12.27
CA ALA A 186 -11.31 2.71 11.47
C ALA A 186 -11.83 3.24 10.12
N SER A 187 -11.32 4.38 9.66
CA SER A 187 -11.58 4.92 8.32
C SER A 187 -10.72 4.27 7.24
N PHE A 188 -9.75 3.44 7.62
CA PHE A 188 -8.81 2.75 6.75
C PHE A 188 -8.83 1.23 7.02
N LEU A 189 -8.39 0.45 6.03
CA LEU A 189 -8.23 -0.98 6.17
C LEU A 189 -7.06 -1.29 7.10
N ILE A 190 -7.29 -2.19 8.05
CA ILE A 190 -6.28 -2.68 8.97
C ILE A 190 -6.15 -4.17 8.70
N ALA A 191 -5.09 -4.54 7.99
CA ALA A 191 -4.66 -5.92 7.90
C ALA A 191 -3.77 -6.22 9.11
N LYS A 192 -3.82 -7.47 9.59
CA LYS A 192 -2.97 -7.97 10.66
C LYS A 192 -1.75 -8.65 10.06
#